data_AF-A6KQC6-F1
#
_entry.id   AF-A6KQC6-F1
#
_cell.length_a   1.000
_cell.length_b   1.000
_cell.length_c   1.000
_cell.angle_alpha   90.00
_cell.angle_beta   90.00
_cell.angle_gamma   90.00
#
_symmetry.space_group_name_H-M   'P 1'
#
loop_
_entity.id
_entity.type
_entity.pdbx_description
1 polymer ?
#
loop_
_entity_poly.entity_id
_entity_poly.type
_entity_poly.pdbx_seq_one_letter_code
_entity_poly.pdbx_strand_id
1 'polypeptide(L)'
;MASAGNAAGALGRQAGGGRRRRTGGPHRAAPDRDYLHRPSYCDAAFALEQISKGKATGRKAPLWLRAKFQRLLFKLGCYIQKNCGKFLVVGLLIFGAFAVGLKAANLETNVEELWVEVGGRVSRELNYTRQKIGEEAMFNPQLMIQTPKEEGANVLTTEALLQHLDSALQASRVHVYMYNRQWKLEHLCYKSGELITETGYMDQIIEYLYPCLIITPLDCFWEGAKLQSGTAYLL
;
A
#
# COMPACT_ATOMS: atom_id res chain seq x y z
N MET A 1 33.29 -1.22 29.29
CA MET A 1 34.20 -0.05 29.33
C MET A 1 35.61 -0.55 29.07
N ALA A 2 36.35 0.16 28.20
CA ALA A 2 37.72 -0.08 27.70
C ALA A 2 37.89 -1.34 26.82
N SER A 3 38.31 -1.38 25.55
CA SER A 3 39.06 -0.55 24.57
C SER A 3 40.39 -1.22 24.19
N ALA A 4 40.69 -1.14 22.88
CA ALA A 4 41.89 -1.52 22.13
C ALA A 4 42.15 -3.03 21.92
N GLY A 5 42.50 -3.52 20.72
CA GLY A 5 42.94 -2.81 19.52
C GLY A 5 43.04 -3.71 18.28
N ASN A 6 43.45 -3.05 17.21
CA ASN A 6 43.41 -3.32 15.78
C ASN A 6 44.12 -4.57 15.20
N ALA A 7 43.79 -4.75 13.91
CA ALA A 7 44.57 -5.36 12.80
C ALA A 7 44.42 -6.89 12.63
N ALA A 8 43.69 -7.39 11.63
CA ALA A 8 43.91 -7.37 10.17
C ALA A 8 44.86 -8.49 9.71
N GLY A 9 44.40 -9.29 8.73
CA GLY A 9 45.29 -9.96 7.78
C GLY A 9 45.03 -11.44 7.51
N ALA A 10 44.71 -11.70 6.23
CA ALA A 10 44.98 -12.92 5.45
C ALA A 10 44.15 -14.20 5.76
N LEU A 11 43.19 -14.54 4.89
CA LEU A 11 43.34 -15.39 3.70
C LEU A 11 43.91 -16.79 3.97
N GLY A 12 43.08 -17.81 3.70
CA GLY A 12 43.52 -19.20 3.63
C GLY A 12 42.39 -20.16 3.29
N ARG A 13 41.96 -20.15 2.02
CA ARG A 13 41.16 -21.21 1.39
C ARG A 13 41.88 -22.55 1.49
N GLN A 14 41.10 -23.62 1.69
CA GLN A 14 41.21 -25.00 1.16
C GLN A 14 40.87 -25.99 2.29
N ALA A 15 40.38 -27.19 2.08
CA ALA A 15 39.69 -27.90 1.01
C ALA A 15 39.35 -29.26 1.66
N GLY A 16 38.34 -29.97 1.16
CA GLY A 16 37.85 -31.21 1.75
C GLY A 16 38.93 -32.27 1.98
N GLY A 17 38.85 -32.92 3.14
CA GLY A 17 39.62 -34.11 3.48
C GLY A 17 38.67 -35.19 3.99
N GLY A 18 38.60 -36.30 3.25
CA GLY A 18 37.71 -37.43 3.50
C GLY A 18 37.76 -37.96 4.94
N ARG A 19 36.58 -38.24 5.48
CA ARG A 19 36.38 -38.71 6.85
C ARG A 19 36.85 -40.16 6.97
N ARG A 20 38.14 -40.35 7.33
CA ARG A 20 38.67 -41.64 7.80
C ARG A 20 37.85 -42.12 8.99
N ARG A 21 37.25 -43.30 8.83
CA ARG A 21 36.53 -44.06 9.85
C ARG A 21 37.54 -44.51 10.91
N ARG A 22 37.66 -43.76 12.01
CA ARG A 22 38.39 -44.18 13.20
C ARG A 22 37.43 -44.90 14.14
N THR A 23 37.50 -46.23 14.11
CA THR A 23 37.11 -47.10 15.22
C THR A 23 38.00 -46.78 16.43
N GLY A 24 37.39 -46.41 17.56
CA GLY A 24 38.13 -46.12 18.78
C GLY A 24 37.22 -45.82 19.97
N GLY A 25 37.03 -46.84 20.82
CA GLY A 25 36.79 -46.80 22.28
C GLY A 25 35.64 -45.94 22.85
N PRO A 26 35.22 -46.17 24.10
CA PRO A 26 34.27 -45.29 24.77
C PRO A 26 35.01 -44.01 25.20
N HIS A 27 35.26 -43.11 24.24
CA HIS A 27 35.64 -41.75 24.55
C HIS A 27 34.47 -41.12 25.32
N ARG A 28 34.64 -40.92 26.63
CA ARG A 28 33.84 -39.95 27.38
C ARG A 28 33.98 -38.63 26.65
N ALA A 29 32.94 -38.24 25.91
CA ALA A 29 32.87 -36.94 25.26
C ALA A 29 33.21 -35.88 26.32
N ALA A 30 34.17 -35.01 26.01
CA ALA A 30 34.46 -33.87 26.87
C ALA A 30 33.14 -33.12 27.15
N PRO A 31 32.85 -32.74 28.41
CA PRO A 31 31.60 -32.05 28.71
C PRO A 31 31.50 -30.81 27.82
N ASP A 32 30.39 -30.69 27.09
CA ASP A 32 30.19 -29.63 26.11
C ASP A 32 30.44 -28.27 26.77
N ARG A 33 31.28 -27.41 26.17
CA ARG A 33 31.70 -26.13 26.80
C ARG A 33 30.50 -25.25 27.15
N ASP A 34 29.38 -25.43 26.46
CA ASP A 34 28.14 -24.72 26.69
C ASP A 34 27.47 -25.05 28.03
N TYR A 35 27.63 -26.27 28.55
CA TYR A 35 27.18 -26.62 29.91
C TYR A 35 28.04 -25.97 31.00
N LEU A 36 29.27 -25.58 30.69
CA LEU A 36 30.16 -24.89 31.62
C LEU A 36 29.96 -23.38 31.58
N HIS A 37 29.74 -22.82 30.39
CA HIS A 37 29.62 -21.37 30.21
C HIS A 37 28.17 -20.86 30.40
N ARG A 38 27.15 -21.64 30.01
CA ARG A 38 25.73 -21.24 30.09
C ARG A 38 24.79 -22.42 30.42
N PRO A 39 24.94 -23.04 31.59
CA PRO A 39 24.16 -24.23 31.98
C PRO A 39 22.64 -23.98 31.96
N SER A 40 22.17 -22.83 32.44
CA SER A 40 20.74 -22.48 32.48
C SER A 40 20.13 -22.23 31.09
N TYR A 41 20.95 -21.95 30.07
CA TYR A 41 20.49 -21.72 28.71
C TYR A 41 20.28 -23.03 27.97
N CYS A 42 21.24 -23.97 28.08
CA CYS A 42 21.22 -25.26 27.37
C CYS A 42 20.36 -26.31 28.09
N ASP A 43 20.45 -26.39 29.42
CA ASP A 43 19.63 -27.30 30.23
C ASP A 43 19.37 -26.70 31.62
N ALA A 44 18.23 -26.02 31.75
CA ALA A 44 17.82 -25.42 33.00
C ALA A 44 17.52 -26.46 34.10
N ALA A 45 17.22 -27.72 33.74
CA ALA A 45 17.02 -28.78 34.72
C ALA A 45 18.35 -29.17 35.37
N PHE A 46 19.41 -29.32 34.57
CA PHE A 46 20.77 -29.54 35.05
C PHE A 46 21.25 -28.39 35.94
N ALA A 47 21.01 -27.13 35.52
CA ALA A 47 21.36 -25.96 36.33
C ALA A 47 20.62 -25.93 37.68
N LEU A 48 19.33 -26.31 37.70
CA LEU A 48 18.55 -26.39 38.93
C LEU A 48 19.07 -27.49 39.86
N GLU A 49 19.51 -28.62 39.31
CA GLU A 49 20.13 -29.71 40.04
C GLU A 49 21.49 -29.34 40.65
N GLN A 50 22.29 -28.52 39.96
CA GLN A 50 23.54 -28.00 40.54
C GLN A 50 23.27 -27.01 41.69
N ILE A 51 22.20 -26.22 41.61
CA ILE A 51 21.77 -25.33 42.70
C ILE A 51 21.21 -26.14 43.88
N SER A 52 20.49 -27.24 43.64
CA SER A 52 19.97 -28.10 44.72
C SER A 52 21.09 -28.90 45.42
N LYS A 53 22.15 -29.29 44.69
CA LYS A 53 23.35 -29.95 45.23
C LYS A 53 24.33 -28.99 45.93
N GLY A 54 24.01 -27.69 46.01
CA GLY A 54 24.85 -26.68 46.68
C GLY A 54 26.12 -26.30 45.91
N LYS A 55 26.24 -26.69 44.63
CA LYS A 55 27.42 -26.41 43.79
C LYS A 55 27.35 -25.06 43.08
N ALA A 56 26.17 -24.43 43.05
CA ALA A 56 25.91 -23.13 42.46
C ALA A 56 24.80 -22.39 43.22
N THR A 57 24.76 -21.05 43.11
CA THR A 57 23.75 -20.20 43.75
C THR A 57 22.85 -19.54 42.69
N GLY A 58 21.56 -19.35 42.98
CA GLY A 58 20.62 -18.72 42.05
C GLY A 58 19.15 -18.86 42.43
N ARG A 59 18.27 -18.15 41.71
CA ARG A 59 16.81 -18.16 41.96
C ARG A 59 16.15 -19.39 41.34
N LYS A 60 15.58 -20.27 42.17
CA LYS A 60 15.05 -21.58 41.76
C LYS A 60 13.77 -21.52 40.93
N ALA A 61 12.81 -20.63 41.26
CA ALA A 61 11.49 -20.61 40.62
C ALA A 61 11.50 -20.26 39.11
N PRO A 62 12.21 -19.20 38.64
CA PRO A 62 12.31 -18.91 37.20
C PRO A 62 13.03 -20.02 36.43
N LEU A 63 14.03 -20.63 37.05
CA LEU A 63 14.81 -21.70 36.44
C LEU A 63 13.99 -22.99 36.30
N TRP A 64 13.15 -23.30 37.29
CA TRP A 64 12.19 -24.41 37.23
C TRP A 64 11.17 -24.21 36.10
N LEU A 65 10.62 -22.99 35.97
CA LEU A 65 9.69 -22.65 34.90
C LEU A 65 10.34 -22.85 33.52
N ARG A 66 11.57 -22.35 33.36
CA ARG A 66 12.36 -22.54 32.13
C ARG A 66 12.62 -24.01 31.83
N ALA A 67 12.99 -24.81 32.83
CA ALA A 67 13.20 -26.25 32.67
C ALA A 67 11.92 -26.98 32.23
N LYS A 68 10.75 -26.57 32.72
CA LYS A 68 9.45 -27.10 32.27
C LYS A 68 9.16 -26.76 30.81
N PHE A 69 9.34 -25.50 30.40
CA PHE A 69 9.19 -25.09 29.00
C PHE A 69 10.18 -25.79 28.08
N GLN A 70 11.45 -25.89 28.46
CA GLN A 70 12.48 -26.59 27.70
C GLN A 70 12.11 -28.07 27.53
N ARG A 71 11.62 -28.74 28.58
CA ARG A 71 11.18 -30.14 28.46
C ARG A 71 9.99 -30.32 27.52
N LEU A 72 9.00 -29.41 27.56
CA LEU A 72 7.84 -29.46 26.68
C LEU A 72 8.23 -29.22 25.21
N LEU A 73 9.01 -28.17 24.95
CA LEU A 73 9.48 -27.83 23.61
C LEU A 73 10.46 -28.87 23.06
N PHE A 74 11.30 -29.47 23.91
CA PHE A 74 12.18 -30.56 23.50
C PHE A 74 11.38 -31.81 23.13
N LYS A 75 10.36 -32.18 23.92
CA LYS A 75 9.46 -33.29 23.59
C LYS A 75 8.72 -33.03 22.27
N LEU A 76 8.27 -31.79 22.04
CA LEU A 76 7.65 -31.37 20.78
C LEU A 76 8.65 -31.44 19.62
N GLY A 77 9.88 -30.95 19.81
CA GLY A 77 10.96 -31.01 18.84
C GLY A 77 11.31 -32.45 18.45
N CYS A 78 11.43 -33.36 19.42
CA CYS A 78 11.62 -34.78 19.14
C CYS A 78 10.43 -35.40 18.40
N TYR A 79 9.19 -34.98 18.72
CA TYR A 79 7.99 -35.44 18.02
C TYR A 79 7.94 -34.98 16.56
N ILE A 80 8.35 -33.72 16.31
CA ILE A 80 8.47 -33.15 14.96
C ILE A 80 9.62 -33.83 14.21
N GLN A 81 10.78 -34.03 14.83
CA GLN A 81 11.93 -34.69 14.20
C GLN A 81 11.61 -36.14 13.79
N LYS A 82 10.85 -36.87 14.62
CA LYS A 82 10.38 -38.22 14.30
C LYS A 82 9.40 -38.25 13.11
N ASN A 83 8.61 -37.20 12.93
CA ASN A 83 7.57 -37.09 11.89
C ASN A 83 7.80 -35.91 10.93
N CYS A 84 9.06 -35.59 10.62
CA CYS A 84 9.43 -34.32 9.98
C CYS A 84 8.72 -34.09 8.64
N GLY A 85 8.67 -35.10 7.77
CA GLY A 85 8.01 -35.00 6.47
C GLY A 85 6.49 -34.81 6.57
N LYS A 86 5.82 -35.55 7.48
CA LYS A 86 4.36 -35.44 7.66
C LYS A 86 3.98 -34.05 8.17
N PHE A 87 4.73 -33.51 9.12
CA PHE A 87 4.49 -32.17 9.64
C PHE A 87 4.70 -31.09 8.58
N LEU A 88 5.76 -31.19 7.77
CA LEU A 88 6.04 -30.23 6.70
C LEU A 88 4.93 -30.24 5.66
N VAL A 89 4.53 -31.42 5.16
CA VAL A 89 3.50 -31.53 4.13
C VAL A 89 2.14 -31.03 4.64
N VAL A 90 1.73 -31.44 5.85
CA VAL A 90 0.45 -30.98 6.42
C VAL A 90 0.47 -29.47 6.66
N GLY A 91 1.57 -28.91 7.19
CA GLY A 91 1.70 -27.48 7.39
C GLY A 91 1.64 -26.69 6.07
N LEU A 92 2.38 -27.15 5.05
CA LEU A 92 2.37 -26.53 3.72
C LEU A 92 0.99 -26.61 3.06
N LEU A 93 0.26 -27.72 3.22
CA LEU A 93 -1.11 -27.84 2.72
C LEU A 93 -2.07 -26.87 3.43
N ILE A 94 -1.97 -26.72 4.75
CA ILE A 94 -2.82 -25.81 5.52
C ILE A 94 -2.53 -24.35 5.13
N PHE A 95 -1.26 -23.94 5.12
CA PHE A 95 -0.88 -22.59 4.72
C PHE A 95 -1.19 -22.32 3.24
N GLY A 96 -1.02 -23.32 2.38
CA GLY A 96 -1.44 -23.24 0.98
C GLY A 96 -2.94 -23.05 0.83
N ALA A 97 -3.76 -23.76 1.60
CA ALA A 97 -5.21 -23.59 1.60
C ALA A 97 -5.62 -22.18 2.06
N PHE A 98 -4.98 -21.61 3.08
CA PHE A 98 -5.21 -20.23 3.48
C PHE A 98 -4.79 -19.23 2.40
N ALA A 99 -3.66 -19.47 1.72
CA ALA A 99 -3.20 -18.62 0.63
C ALA A 99 -4.19 -18.59 -0.55
N VAL A 100 -4.94 -19.67 -0.81
CA VAL A 100 -6.00 -19.67 -1.83
C VAL A 100 -7.10 -18.66 -1.52
N GLY A 101 -7.35 -18.36 -0.24
CA GLY A 101 -8.33 -17.34 0.19
C GLY A 101 -8.02 -15.94 -0.33
N LEU A 102 -6.75 -15.63 -0.66
CA LEU A 102 -6.36 -14.35 -1.24
C LEU A 102 -6.96 -14.10 -2.63
N LYS A 103 -7.47 -15.13 -3.33
CA LYS A 103 -8.18 -14.93 -4.61
C LYS A 103 -9.47 -14.13 -4.46
N ALA A 104 -10.07 -14.13 -3.26
CA ALA A 104 -11.27 -13.36 -2.95
C ALA A 104 -10.94 -11.98 -2.35
N ALA A 105 -9.67 -11.59 -2.30
CA ALA A 105 -9.28 -10.28 -1.80
C ALA A 105 -9.70 -9.20 -2.80
N ASN A 106 -10.59 -8.31 -2.36
CA ASN A 106 -10.94 -7.10 -3.09
C ASN A 106 -10.10 -5.94 -2.54
N LEU A 107 -9.58 -5.12 -3.44
CA LEU A 107 -8.88 -3.91 -3.08
C LEU A 107 -9.87 -2.76 -3.09
N GLU A 108 -10.04 -2.11 -1.95
CA GLU A 108 -10.80 -0.87 -1.88
C GLU A 108 -9.96 0.26 -2.48
N THR A 109 -10.39 0.79 -3.62
CA THR A 109 -9.72 1.91 -4.30
C THR A 109 -10.42 3.24 -4.05
N ASN A 110 -11.53 3.22 -3.31
CA ASN A 110 -12.24 4.43 -2.95
C ASN A 110 -11.54 5.14 -1.78
N VAL A 111 -11.01 6.34 -2.06
CA VAL A 111 -10.34 7.18 -1.06
C VAL A 111 -11.30 7.51 0.09
N GLU A 112 -12.56 7.81 -0.19
CA GLU A 112 -13.52 8.21 0.84
C GLU A 112 -13.76 7.09 1.86
N GLU A 113 -13.91 5.85 1.39
CA GLU A 113 -14.12 4.69 2.28
C GLU A 113 -12.89 4.37 3.13
N LEU A 114 -11.69 4.68 2.62
CA LEU A 114 -10.45 4.46 3.35
C LEU A 114 -10.24 5.48 4.47
N TRP A 115 -10.61 6.75 4.23
CA TRP A 115 -10.32 7.86 5.15
C TRP A 115 -11.47 8.18 6.11
N VAL A 116 -12.70 7.75 5.83
CA VAL A 116 -13.87 8.02 6.66
C VAL A 116 -14.16 6.85 7.60
N GLU A 117 -14.31 7.16 8.90
CA GLU A 117 -14.71 6.18 9.90
C GLU A 117 -16.15 5.69 9.66
N VAL A 118 -16.32 4.37 9.56
CA VAL A 118 -17.63 3.72 9.39
C VAL A 118 -18.48 3.95 10.64
N GLY A 119 -19.68 4.52 10.47
CA GLY A 119 -20.61 4.80 11.57
C GLY A 119 -20.37 6.12 12.30
N GLY A 120 -19.35 6.90 11.90
CA GLY A 120 -19.14 8.26 12.37
C GLY A 120 -20.20 9.25 11.86
N ARG A 121 -20.18 10.47 12.41
CA ARG A 121 -21.07 11.56 11.98
C ARG A 121 -20.95 11.85 10.48
N VAL A 122 -19.71 11.95 9.98
CA VAL A 122 -19.42 12.24 8.56
C VAL A 122 -20.00 11.15 7.66
N SER A 123 -19.83 9.87 8.01
CA SER A 123 -20.43 8.75 7.27
C SER A 123 -21.96 8.87 7.18
N ARG A 124 -22.64 9.32 8.24
CA ARG A 124 -24.10 9.54 8.23
C ARG A 124 -24.51 10.71 7.33
N GLU A 125 -23.76 11.80 7.37
CA GLU A 125 -23.98 12.98 6.54
C GLU A 125 -23.76 12.65 5.06
N LEU A 126 -22.66 11.98 4.71
CA LEU A 126 -22.37 11.51 3.35
C LEU A 126 -23.46 10.56 2.84
N ASN A 127 -23.89 9.59 3.65
CA ASN A 127 -24.97 8.67 3.28
C ASN A 127 -26.30 9.41 3.04
N TYR A 128 -26.63 10.41 3.86
CA TYR A 128 -27.82 11.24 3.64
C TYR A 128 -27.73 12.01 2.32
N THR A 129 -26.59 12.65 2.03
CA THR A 129 -26.37 13.37 0.78
C THR A 129 -26.49 12.45 -0.43
N ARG A 130 -25.86 11.27 -0.41
CA ARG A 130 -25.98 10.26 -1.47
C ARG A 130 -27.43 9.80 -1.67
N GLN A 131 -28.18 9.60 -0.59
CA GLN A 131 -29.58 9.18 -0.71
C GLN A 131 -30.51 10.26 -1.27
N LYS A 132 -30.20 11.55 -1.04
CA LYS A 132 -31.09 12.66 -1.43
C LYS A 132 -30.71 13.32 -2.75
N ILE A 133 -29.43 13.41 -3.04
CA ILE A 133 -28.89 14.06 -4.23
C ILE A 133 -28.43 13.01 -5.26
N GLY A 134 -28.21 11.76 -4.83
CA GLY A 134 -27.69 10.68 -5.64
C GLY A 134 -26.17 10.58 -5.50
N GLU A 135 -25.45 11.28 -6.38
CA GLU A 135 -23.99 11.34 -6.32
C GLU A 135 -23.53 12.44 -5.35
N GLU A 136 -22.38 12.28 -4.69
CA GLU A 136 -21.93 13.22 -3.65
C GLU A 136 -21.66 14.62 -4.17
N ALA A 137 -21.15 14.72 -5.40
CA ALA A 137 -20.88 15.97 -6.08
C ALA A 137 -21.77 16.07 -7.32
N MET A 138 -22.38 17.25 -7.52
CA MET A 138 -23.22 17.51 -8.70
C MET A 138 -22.41 17.48 -10.02
N PHE A 139 -21.09 17.66 -9.94
CA PHE A 139 -20.14 17.52 -11.04
C PHE A 139 -18.73 17.26 -10.48
N ASN A 140 -17.87 16.65 -11.30
CA ASN A 140 -16.47 16.38 -10.96
C ASN A 140 -15.55 17.39 -11.67
N PRO A 141 -15.01 18.40 -10.99
CA PRO A 141 -14.22 19.45 -11.63
C PRO A 141 -12.88 18.90 -12.11
N GLN A 142 -12.51 19.27 -13.35
CA GLN A 142 -11.19 19.04 -13.91
C GLN A 142 -10.43 20.37 -13.92
N LEU A 143 -9.23 20.39 -13.34
CA LEU A 143 -8.50 21.63 -13.08
C LEU A 143 -7.17 21.67 -13.85
N MET A 144 -6.88 22.82 -14.44
CA MET A 144 -5.59 23.18 -15.00
C MET A 144 -5.06 24.42 -14.30
N ILE A 145 -3.86 24.33 -13.71
CA ILE A 145 -3.20 25.46 -13.04
C ILE A 145 -1.94 25.82 -13.84
N GLN A 146 -1.78 27.11 -14.12
CA GLN A 146 -0.55 27.65 -14.68
C GLN A 146 0.27 28.33 -13.58
N THR A 147 1.53 27.94 -13.49
CA THR A 147 2.51 28.55 -12.59
C THR A 147 3.62 29.21 -13.42
N PRO A 148 4.29 30.24 -12.87
CA PRO A 148 5.46 30.81 -13.52
C PRO A 148 6.59 29.77 -13.51
N LYS A 149 7.47 29.82 -14.53
CA LYS A 149 8.63 28.92 -14.62
C LYS A 149 9.67 29.22 -13.53
N GLU A 150 9.78 30.49 -13.16
CA GLU A 150 10.70 30.98 -12.14
C GLU A 150 9.91 31.36 -10.89
N GLU A 151 10.45 31.00 -9.72
CA GLU A 151 9.84 31.30 -8.44
C GLU A 151 9.80 32.83 -8.22
N GLY A 152 8.62 33.36 -7.91
CA GLY A 152 8.41 34.80 -7.70
C GLY A 152 8.18 35.63 -8.96
N ALA A 153 8.22 35.04 -10.16
CA ALA A 153 7.88 35.75 -11.40
C ALA A 153 6.36 35.99 -11.54
N ASN A 154 5.98 37.07 -12.22
CA ASN A 154 4.58 37.44 -12.42
C ASN A 154 3.94 36.63 -13.57
N VAL A 155 2.72 36.12 -13.35
CA VAL A 155 1.92 35.36 -14.33
C VAL A 155 0.89 36.26 -15.04
N LEU A 156 0.69 37.50 -14.58
CA LEU A 156 -0.25 38.45 -15.16
C LEU A 156 0.36 39.20 -16.36
N THR A 157 1.09 38.50 -17.22
CA THR A 157 1.61 39.05 -18.48
C THR A 157 0.77 38.55 -19.65
N THR A 158 0.81 39.30 -20.75
CA THR A 158 0.13 38.95 -22.00
C THR A 158 0.59 37.59 -22.54
N GLU A 159 1.88 37.30 -22.45
CA GLU A 159 2.47 36.04 -22.94
C GLU A 159 2.00 34.87 -22.09
N ALA A 160 1.91 35.05 -20.77
CA ALA A 160 1.44 34.02 -19.86
C ALA A 160 -0.04 33.71 -20.08
N LEU A 161 -0.89 34.72 -20.26
CA LEU A 161 -2.31 34.53 -20.55
C LEU A 161 -2.55 33.92 -21.93
N LEU A 162 -1.76 34.29 -22.95
CA LEU A 162 -1.82 33.67 -24.27
C LEU A 162 -1.41 32.19 -24.20
N GLN A 163 -0.38 31.85 -23.43
CA GLN A 163 -0.01 30.47 -23.19
C GLN A 163 -1.12 29.68 -22.46
N HIS A 164 -1.82 30.32 -21.51
CA HIS A 164 -2.98 29.74 -20.84
C HIS A 164 -4.09 29.42 -21.84
N LEU A 165 -4.40 30.38 -22.72
CA LEU A 165 -5.43 30.27 -23.75
C LEU A 165 -5.13 29.13 -24.72
N ASP A 166 -3.91 29.05 -25.24
CA ASP A 166 -3.53 27.97 -26.15
C ASP A 166 -3.64 26.60 -25.45
N SER A 167 -3.12 26.49 -24.22
CA SER A 167 -3.22 25.25 -23.43
C SER A 167 -4.68 24.84 -23.20
N ALA A 168 -5.54 25.81 -22.85
CA ALA A 168 -6.96 25.57 -22.63
C ALA A 168 -7.71 25.19 -23.91
N LEU A 169 -7.36 25.78 -25.06
CA LEU A 169 -7.93 25.45 -26.37
C LEU A 169 -7.54 24.04 -26.82
N GLN A 170 -6.29 23.65 -26.63
CA GLN A 170 -5.84 22.28 -26.94
C GLN A 170 -6.56 21.27 -26.02
N ALA A 171 -6.71 21.59 -24.74
CA ALA A 171 -7.42 20.74 -23.78
C ALA A 171 -8.92 20.62 -24.10
N SER A 172 -9.58 21.71 -24.51
CA SER A 172 -11.03 21.68 -24.78
C SER A 172 -11.39 20.93 -26.07
N ARG A 173 -10.47 20.83 -27.03
CA ARG A 173 -10.65 20.16 -28.33
C ARG A 173 -10.27 18.68 -28.34
N VAL A 174 -9.90 18.12 -27.19
CA VAL A 174 -9.65 16.69 -27.04
C VAL A 174 -10.93 15.90 -27.33
N HIS A 175 -10.77 14.78 -28.01
CA HIS A 175 -11.85 13.85 -28.29
C HIS A 175 -11.41 12.42 -28.04
N VAL A 176 -12.36 11.58 -27.65
CA VAL A 176 -12.15 10.17 -27.33
C VAL A 176 -13.09 9.33 -28.18
N TYR A 177 -12.56 8.33 -28.87
CA TYR A 177 -13.39 7.39 -29.64
C TYR A 177 -13.70 6.16 -28.79
N MET A 178 -14.97 5.95 -28.45
CA MET A 178 -15.44 4.82 -27.66
C MET A 178 -16.84 4.41 -28.11
N TYR A 179 -17.12 3.10 -28.16
CA TYR A 179 -18.41 2.54 -28.60
C TYR A 179 -18.85 3.00 -30.00
N ASN A 180 -17.91 3.04 -30.95
CA ASN A 180 -18.14 3.54 -32.30
C ASN A 180 -18.65 4.99 -32.38
N ARG A 181 -18.45 5.79 -31.33
CA ARG A 181 -18.81 7.21 -31.28
C ARG A 181 -17.62 8.05 -30.82
N GLN A 182 -17.54 9.26 -31.34
CA GLN A 182 -16.57 10.26 -30.90
C GLN A 182 -17.19 11.12 -29.82
N TRP A 183 -16.59 11.11 -28.63
CA TRP A 183 -16.94 11.93 -27.49
C TRP A 183 -16.03 13.16 -27.47
N LYS A 184 -16.61 14.32 -27.22
CA LYS A 184 -15.96 15.62 -27.12
C LYS A 184 -16.40 16.27 -25.81
N LEU A 185 -15.76 17.39 -25.44
CA LEU A 185 -16.10 18.10 -24.20
C LEU A 185 -17.59 18.50 -24.13
N GLU A 186 -18.20 18.89 -25.25
CA GLU A 186 -19.63 19.27 -25.34
C GLU A 186 -20.60 18.15 -24.93
N HIS A 187 -20.18 16.88 -25.01
CA HIS A 187 -20.96 15.72 -24.62
C HIS A 187 -20.76 15.30 -23.15
N LEU A 188 -19.72 15.80 -22.50
CA LEU A 188 -19.29 15.37 -21.16
C LEU A 188 -19.40 16.48 -20.11
N CYS A 189 -19.44 17.74 -20.55
CA CYS A 189 -19.42 18.88 -19.66
C CYS A 189 -20.72 19.03 -18.86
N TYR A 190 -20.62 19.64 -17.69
CA TYR A 190 -21.78 20.01 -16.91
C TYR A 190 -22.50 21.21 -17.55
N LYS A 191 -23.76 21.02 -17.90
CA LYS A 191 -24.69 22.05 -18.40
C LYS A 191 -25.67 22.38 -17.27
N SER A 192 -25.60 23.58 -16.72
CA SER A 192 -26.45 23.99 -15.59
C SER A 192 -27.85 24.35 -16.06
N GLY A 193 -28.89 23.61 -15.65
CA GLY A 193 -30.28 24.05 -15.78
C GLY A 193 -30.79 24.10 -17.22
N GLU A 194 -30.72 22.96 -17.92
CA GLU A 194 -31.23 22.80 -19.29
C GLU A 194 -32.68 23.30 -19.40
N LEU A 195 -32.90 24.27 -20.30
CA LEU A 195 -34.21 24.86 -20.53
C LEU A 195 -34.91 24.09 -21.65
N ILE A 196 -35.98 23.38 -21.31
CA ILE A 196 -36.86 22.74 -22.29
C ILE A 196 -37.92 23.76 -22.67
N THR A 197 -37.96 24.20 -23.93
CA THR A 197 -39.05 25.01 -24.46
C THR A 197 -39.97 24.13 -25.32
N GLU A 198 -41.17 24.62 -25.65
CA GLU A 198 -42.09 23.90 -26.57
C GLU A 198 -41.92 24.39 -28.03
N THR A 199 -41.03 25.35 -28.25
CA THR A 199 -40.77 25.96 -29.55
C THR A 199 -39.62 25.26 -30.24
N GLY A 200 -39.93 24.28 -31.10
CA GLY A 200 -38.93 23.36 -31.67
C GLY A 200 -37.73 23.97 -32.41
N TYR A 201 -37.82 25.21 -32.91
CA TYR A 201 -36.66 25.92 -33.49
C TYR A 201 -35.73 26.52 -32.43
N MET A 202 -36.27 26.97 -31.29
CA MET A 202 -35.46 27.45 -30.15
C MET A 202 -34.81 26.28 -29.43
N ASP A 203 -35.48 25.14 -29.30
CA ASP A 203 -34.92 23.96 -28.62
C ASP A 203 -33.64 23.47 -29.31
N GLN A 204 -33.62 23.40 -30.65
CA GLN A 204 -32.41 23.04 -31.39
C GLN A 204 -31.27 24.02 -31.13
N ILE A 205 -31.55 25.33 -31.15
CA ILE A 205 -30.54 26.35 -30.90
C ILE A 205 -29.99 26.25 -29.48
N ILE A 206 -30.88 26.09 -28.50
CA ILE A 206 -30.54 25.96 -27.08
C ILE A 206 -29.68 24.71 -26.87
N GLU A 207 -30.02 23.57 -27.47
CA GLU A 207 -29.27 22.32 -27.31
C GLU A 207 -27.81 22.44 -27.82
N TYR A 208 -27.61 23.07 -28.98
CA TYR A 208 -26.29 23.26 -29.61
C TYR A 208 -25.46 24.40 -29.00
N LEU A 209 -26.10 25.45 -28.48
CA LEU A 209 -25.42 26.63 -27.94
C LEU A 209 -25.33 26.65 -26.42
N TYR A 210 -25.94 25.69 -25.72
CA TYR A 210 -25.90 25.68 -24.26
C TYR A 210 -24.45 25.59 -23.77
N PRO A 211 -23.95 26.60 -23.04
CA PRO A 211 -22.54 26.68 -22.70
C PRO A 211 -22.17 25.59 -21.70
N CYS A 212 -21.01 24.99 -21.90
CA CYS A 212 -20.36 24.21 -20.88
C CYS A 212 -19.90 25.14 -19.75
N LEU A 213 -20.12 24.75 -18.49
CA LEU A 213 -19.57 25.50 -17.37
C LEU A 213 -18.04 25.35 -17.34
N ILE A 214 -17.33 26.38 -17.78
CA ILE A 214 -15.88 26.51 -17.70
C ILE A 214 -15.60 27.77 -16.88
N ILE A 215 -14.78 27.65 -15.83
CA ILE A 215 -14.40 28.78 -14.98
C ILE A 215 -12.93 29.09 -15.30
N THR A 216 -12.65 30.23 -15.92
CA THR A 216 -11.29 30.60 -16.32
C THR A 216 -11.04 32.11 -16.19
N PRO A 217 -9.81 32.55 -15.85
CA PRO A 217 -9.47 33.97 -15.90
C PRO A 217 -9.64 34.59 -17.30
N LEU A 218 -9.73 33.76 -18.35
CA LEU A 218 -9.96 34.20 -19.71
C LEU A 218 -11.39 34.66 -19.99
N ASP A 219 -12.35 34.39 -19.08
CA ASP A 219 -13.75 34.81 -19.22
C ASP A 219 -13.91 36.34 -19.21
N CYS A 220 -12.92 37.07 -18.66
CA CYS A 220 -12.85 38.52 -18.71
C CYS A 220 -12.48 39.06 -20.10
N PHE A 221 -12.04 38.20 -21.02
CA PHE A 221 -11.53 38.57 -22.35
C PHE A 221 -12.36 37.91 -23.45
N TRP A 222 -12.42 38.56 -24.61
CA TRP A 222 -13.13 38.04 -25.79
C TRP A 222 -12.62 36.66 -26.24
N GLU A 223 -11.32 36.42 -26.05
CA GLU A 223 -10.66 35.16 -26.41
C GLU A 223 -11.19 33.96 -25.61
N GLY A 224 -11.74 34.18 -24.40
CA GLY A 224 -12.36 33.13 -23.60
C GLY A 224 -13.55 32.47 -24.29
N ALA A 225 -14.29 33.21 -25.13
CA ALA A 225 -15.41 32.66 -25.89
C ALA A 225 -14.99 31.55 -26.86
N LYS A 226 -13.71 31.52 -27.30
CA LYS A 226 -13.18 30.48 -28.20
C LYS A 226 -13.07 29.10 -27.53
N LEU A 227 -13.14 29.04 -26.20
CA LEU A 227 -13.13 27.78 -25.45
C LEU A 227 -14.46 27.04 -25.58
N GLN A 228 -15.54 27.76 -25.85
CA GLN A 228 -16.86 27.18 -26.09
C GLN A 228 -16.90 26.64 -27.53
N SER A 229 -17.27 25.37 -27.71
CA SER A 229 -17.30 24.70 -29.03
C SER A 229 -18.69 24.66 -29.68
N GLY A 230 -19.71 25.24 -29.03
CA GLY A 230 -21.08 25.25 -29.54
C GLY A 230 -21.16 25.87 -30.92
N THR A 231 -21.47 25.05 -31.93
CA THR A 231 -21.66 25.51 -33.32
C THR A 231 -23.08 25.14 -33.74
N ALA A 232 -23.95 26.14 -33.85
CA ALA A 232 -25.29 25.94 -34.38
C ALA A 232 -25.31 26.33 -35.87
N TYR A 233 -25.81 25.42 -36.71
CA TYR A 233 -26.11 25.73 -38.10
C TYR A 233 -27.60 26.11 -38.18
N LEU A 234 -27.88 27.39 -38.46
CA LEU A 234 -29.23 27.84 -38.73
C LEU A 234 -29.56 27.52 -40.20
N LEU A 235 -30.62 26.74 -40.41
CA LEU A 235 -31.21 26.43 -41.72
C LEU A 235 -32.21 27.51 -42.13
#